data_AF-A0A9D8NRR1-F1
#
_entry.id   AF-A0A9D8NRR1-F1
#
_cell.length_a   1.000
_cell.length_b   1.000
_cell.length_c   1.000
_cell.angle_alpha   90.00
_cell.angle_beta   90.00
_cell.angle_gamma   90.00
#
_symmetry.space_group_name_H-M   'P 1'
#
loop_
_entity.id
_entity.type
_entity.pdbx_description
1 polymer ?
#
loop_
_entity_poly.entity_id
_entity_poly.type
_entity_poly.pdbx_seq_one_letter_code
_entity_poly.pdbx_strand_id
1 'polypeptide(L)'
;MNDLTCREFVEFLDDYRTGAIAPERRATFERHLSNCRHCRDYLRTYEDSIRMGRAAIGAEDQPIPDELPKALSSAILNAIRFPATNPESPTPRPRPDAGRCS
;
A
#
# COMPACT_ATOMS: atom_id res chain seq x y z
N MET A 1 -23.58 -12.88 -1.66
CA MET A 1 -23.39 -11.79 -0.68
C MET A 1 -21.89 -11.58 -0.60
N ASN A 2 -21.42 -10.59 -1.37
CA ASN A 2 -20.07 -10.05 -1.52
C ASN A 2 -18.86 -11.01 -1.44
N ASP A 3 -18.55 -11.68 -2.55
CA ASP A 3 -17.21 -12.26 -2.77
C ASP A 3 -16.20 -11.12 -2.94
N LEU A 4 -15.55 -10.70 -1.86
CA LEU A 4 -14.30 -9.94 -1.98
C LEU A 4 -13.26 -10.88 -2.58
N THR A 5 -12.70 -10.51 -3.72
CA THR A 5 -11.53 -11.20 -4.26
C THR A 5 -10.34 -11.03 -3.30
N CYS A 6 -9.37 -11.96 -3.37
CA CYS A 6 -8.13 -11.81 -2.61
C CYS A 6 -7.43 -10.47 -2.88
N ARG A 7 -7.54 -9.93 -4.10
CA ARG A 7 -6.99 -8.62 -4.47
C ARG A 7 -7.67 -7.48 -3.73
N GLU A 8 -8.99 -7.39 -3.82
CA GLU A 8 -9.75 -6.32 -3.17
C GLU A 8 -9.53 -6.32 -1.66
N PHE A 9 -9.39 -7.51 -1.07
CA PHE A 9 -9.07 -7.64 0.34
C PHE A 9 -7.66 -7.14 0.67
N VAL A 10 -6.65 -7.54 -0.09
CA VAL A 10 -5.27 -7.06 0.12
C VAL A 10 -5.16 -5.54 -0.10
N GLU A 11 -5.87 -5.00 -1.10
CA GLU A 11 -5.96 -3.56 -1.35
C GLU A 11 -6.57 -2.81 -0.19
N PHE A 12 -7.66 -3.33 0.37
CA PHE A 12 -8.26 -2.77 1.57
C PHE A 12 -7.29 -2.72 2.77
N LEU A 13 -6.47 -3.76 2.97
CA LEU A 13 -5.49 -3.77 4.06
C LEU A 13 -4.34 -2.77 3.83
N ASP A 14 -3.90 -2.61 2.59
CA ASP A 14 -2.90 -1.62 2.20
C ASP A 14 -3.43 -0.19 2.42
N ASP A 15 -4.66 0.10 1.99
CA ASP A 15 -5.33 1.39 2.22
C ASP A 15 -5.53 1.67 3.72
N TYR A 16 -5.86 0.64 4.50
CA TYR A 16 -5.99 0.77 5.96
C TYR A 16 -4.65 1.12 6.62
N ARG A 17 -3.56 0.47 6.19
CA ARG A 17 -2.21 0.69 6.73
C ARG A 17 -1.65 2.05 6.33
N THR A 18 -1.88 2.48 5.09
CA THR A 18 -1.39 3.76 4.56
C THR A 18 -2.25 4.95 4.98
N GLY A 19 -3.45 4.70 5.52
CA GLY A 19 -4.41 5.74 5.88
C GLY A 19 -5.19 6.30 4.68
N ALA A 20 -5.10 5.65 3.51
CA ALA A 20 -5.84 6.03 2.31
C ALA A 20 -7.32 5.61 2.35
N ILE A 21 -7.73 4.82 3.34
CA ILE A 21 -9.12 4.39 3.53
C ILE A 21 -10.02 5.52 4.06
N ALA A 22 -11.26 5.59 3.58
CA ALA A 22 -12.26 6.54 4.07
C ALA A 22 -12.51 6.39 5.60
N PRO A 23 -12.70 7.50 6.36
CA PRO A 23 -12.81 7.47 7.82
C PRO A 23 -13.90 6.53 8.35
N GLU A 24 -15.06 6.48 7.70
CA GLU A 24 -16.20 5.65 8.13
C GLU A 24 -15.89 4.15 7.97
N ARG A 25 -15.20 3.79 6.88
CA ARG A 25 -14.74 2.42 6.63
C ARG A 25 -13.63 2.03 7.60
N ARG A 26 -12.73 2.96 7.92
CA ARG A 26 -11.69 2.77 8.94
C ARG A 26 -12.30 2.45 10.30
N ALA A 27 -13.22 3.29 10.78
CA ALA A 27 -13.88 3.09 12.07
C ALA A 27 -14.63 1.74 12.14
N THR A 28 -15.27 1.36 11.04
CA THR A 28 -15.94 0.05 10.93
C THR A 28 -14.95 -1.11 11.09
N PHE A 29 -13.79 -1.02 10.43
CA PHE A 29 -12.77 -2.07 10.51
C PHE A 29 -12.08 -2.09 11.88
N GLU A 30 -11.77 -0.95 12.47
CA GLU A 30 -11.19 -0.86 13.82
C GLU A 30 -12.13 -1.47 14.87
N ARG A 31 -13.45 -1.24 14.74
CA ARG A 31 -14.47 -1.92 15.57
C ARG A 31 -14.49 -3.44 15.35
N HIS A 32 -14.22 -3.91 14.13
CA HIS A 32 -14.10 -5.35 13.89
C HIS A 32 -12.83 -5.90 14.54
N LEU A 33 -11.69 -5.21 14.40
CA LEU A 33 -10.41 -5.59 15.00
C LEU A 33 -10.49 -5.62 16.54
N SER A 34 -11.27 -4.75 17.19
CA SER A 34 -11.43 -4.82 18.65
C SER A 34 -12.14 -6.09 19.12
N ASN A 35 -13.08 -6.62 18.32
CA ASN A 35 -13.91 -7.76 18.69
C ASN A 35 -13.44 -9.10 18.11
N CYS A 36 -12.60 -9.11 17.07
CA CYS A 36 -12.20 -10.33 16.36
C CYS A 36 -10.72 -10.63 16.50
N ARG A 37 -10.36 -11.64 17.30
CA ARG A 37 -8.97 -12.11 17.44
C ARG A 37 -8.36 -12.56 16.11
N HIS A 38 -9.11 -13.30 15.30
CA HIS A 38 -8.61 -13.86 14.04
C HIS A 38 -8.18 -12.77 13.06
N CYS A 39 -8.93 -11.66 12.97
CA CYS A 39 -8.56 -10.57 12.08
C CYS A 39 -7.36 -9.77 12.61
N ARG A 40 -7.16 -9.67 13.93
CA ARG A 40 -5.91 -9.13 14.48
C ARG A 40 -4.71 -10.01 14.17
N ASP A 41 -4.85 -11.32 14.34
CA ASP A 41 -3.79 -12.28 14.03
C ASP A 41 -3.45 -12.27 12.52
N TYR A 42 -4.47 -12.18 11.65
CA TYR A 42 -4.27 -12.05 10.21
C TYR A 42 -3.55 -10.75 9.83
N LEU A 43 -3.98 -9.61 10.39
CA LEU A 43 -3.33 -8.32 10.14
C LEU A 43 -1.85 -8.35 10.54
N ARG A 44 -1.52 -8.96 11.69
CA ARG A 44 -0.13 -9.17 12.12
C ARG A 44 0.66 -9.98 11.09
N THR A 45 0.13 -11.11 10.62
CA THR A 45 0.81 -11.95 9.62
C THR A 45 1.00 -11.23 8.28
N TYR A 46 0.02 -10.42 7.87
CA TYR A 46 0.15 -9.57 6.70
C TYR A 46 1.29 -8.54 6.86
N GLU A 47 1.37 -7.86 8.00
CA GLU A 47 2.46 -6.92 8.31
C GLU A 47 3.83 -7.60 8.35
N ASP A 48 3.91 -8.80 8.93
CA ASP A 48 5.12 -9.62 8.93
C ASP A 48 5.56 -9.99 7.50
N SER A 49 4.62 -10.29 6.62
CA SER A 49 4.91 -10.61 5.22
C SER A 49 5.53 -9.40 4.49
N ILE A 50 5.04 -8.19 4.75
CA ILE A 50 5.63 -6.95 4.22
C ILE A 50 7.04 -6.76 4.75
N ARG A 51 7.25 -6.93 6.06
CA ARG A 51 8.56 -6.83 6.72
C ARG A 51 9.57 -7.81 6.11
N MET A 52 9.20 -9.08 6.02
CA MET A 52 10.04 -10.11 5.41
C MET A 52 10.36 -9.81 3.94
N GLY A 53 9.38 -9.30 3.17
CA GLY A 53 9.60 -8.89 1.79
C GLY A 53 10.62 -7.75 1.67
N ARG A 54 10.56 -6.75 2.55
CA ARG A 54 11.53 -5.64 2.62
C ARG A 54 12.92 -6.14 3.01
N ALA A 55 13.01 -7.03 3.99
CA ALA A 55 14.26 -7.66 4.40
C ALA A 55 14.90 -8.45 3.24
N ALA A 56 14.10 -9.21 2.49
CA ALA A 56 14.59 -10.02 1.38
C ALA A 56 15.22 -9.20 0.24
N ILE A 57 14.75 -7.96 0.02
CA ILE A 57 15.34 -7.03 -0.96
C ILE A 57 16.42 -6.11 -0.36
N GLY A 58 16.80 -6.33 0.90
CA GLY A 58 17.82 -5.54 1.60
C GLY A 58 17.40 -4.09 1.88
N ALA A 59 16.10 -3.80 1.93
CA ALA A 59 15.58 -2.44 2.13
C ALA A 59 15.58 -1.97 3.59
N GLU A 60 15.70 -2.88 4.57
CA GLU A 60 15.66 -2.52 6.00
C GLU A 60 16.97 -1.90 6.50
N ASP A 61 18.11 -2.25 5.88
CA ASP A 61 19.45 -1.82 6.28
C ASP A 61 20.06 -0.75 5.37
N GLN A 62 19.29 -0.20 4.42
CA GLN A 62 19.80 0.88 3.59
C GLN A 62 19.87 2.17 4.43
N PRO A 63 21.05 2.79 4.57
CA PRO A 63 21.15 4.08 5.23
C PRO A 63 20.32 5.09 4.42
N ILE A 64 19.44 5.83 5.11
CA ILE A 64 18.80 6.99 4.50
C ILE A 64 19.93 7.98 4.21
N PRO A 65 20.13 8.40 2.94
CA PRO A 65 21.20 9.34 2.62
C PRO A 65 21.01 10.65 3.40
N ASP A 66 22.11 11.18 3.97
CA ASP A 66 22.10 12.46 4.70
C ASP A 66 21.72 13.62 3.77
N GLU A 67 22.03 13.50 2.47
CA GLU A 67 21.63 14.46 1.45
C GLU A 67 20.74 13.78 0.40
N LEU A 68 19.52 14.30 0.26
CA LEU A 68 18.59 13.88 -0.78
C LEU A 68 19.13 14.31 -2.14
N PRO A 69 19.32 13.40 -3.12
CA PRO A 69 19.83 13.77 -4.44
C PRO A 69 18.97 14.86 -5.09
N LYS A 70 19.62 15.96 -5.53
CA LYS A 70 18.93 17.11 -6.15
C LYS A 70 18.07 16.74 -7.35
N ALA A 71 18.47 15.72 -8.11
CA ALA A 71 17.68 15.20 -9.23
C ALA A 71 16.32 14.65 -8.76
N LEU A 72 16.29 13.93 -7.63
CA LEU A 72 15.05 13.38 -7.07
C LEU A 72 14.14 14.47 -6.51
N SER A 73 14.69 15.39 -5.70
CA SER A 73 13.89 16.50 -5.15
C SER A 73 13.33 17.40 -6.25
N SER A 74 14.11 17.71 -7.29
CA SER A 74 13.63 18.47 -8.45
C SER A 74 12.52 17.74 -9.20
N ALA A 75 12.64 16.43 -9.40
CA ALA A 75 11.63 15.62 -10.07
C ALA A 75 10.30 15.64 -9.30
N ILE A 76 10.34 15.47 -7.98
CA ILE A 76 9.15 15.53 -7.10
C ILE A 76 8.49 16.91 -7.17
N LEU A 77 9.27 18.00 -7.02
CA LEU A 77 8.75 19.36 -7.07
C LEU A 77 8.12 19.69 -8.43
N ASN A 78 8.72 19.22 -9.53
CA ASN A 78 8.17 19.38 -10.87
C ASN A 78 6.85 18.60 -11.03
N ALA A 79 6.75 17.37 -10.53
CA ALA A 79 5.52 16.58 -10.61
C ALA A 79 4.37 17.21 -9.80
N ILE A 80 4.67 17.86 -8.66
CA ILE A 80 3.68 18.57 -7.84
C ILE A 80 3.22 19.86 -8.55
N ARG A 81 4.16 20.62 -9.11
CA ARG A 81 3.88 21.92 -9.75
C ARG A 81 3.26 21.79 -11.14
N PHE A 82 3.60 20.71 -11.84
CA PHE A 82 3.12 20.36 -13.17
C PHE A 82 2.63 18.90 -13.14
N PRO A 83 1.46 18.64 -12.51
CA PRO A 83 0.86 17.32 -12.54
C PRO A 83 0.63 16.93 -14.00
N ALA A 84 1.15 15.77 -14.39
CA ALA A 84 1.38 15.39 -15.77
C ALA A 84 0.20 15.69 -16.72
N THR A 85 0.43 16.62 -17.65
CA THR A 85 -0.04 16.51 -19.04
C THR A 85 1.04 15.86 -19.93
N ASN A 86 2.06 15.22 -19.34
CA ASN A 86 3.17 14.60 -20.07
C ASN A 86 2.83 13.16 -20.53
N PRO A 87 2.82 12.86 -21.85
CA PRO A 87 2.49 11.55 -22.41
C PRO A 87 3.49 10.42 -22.09
N GLU A 88 4.69 10.72 -21.59
CA GLU A 88 5.69 9.71 -21.16
C GLU A 88 5.59 9.31 -19.68
N SER A 89 4.63 9.85 -18.94
CA SER A 89 4.39 9.40 -17.57
C SER A 89 3.96 7.93 -17.64
N PRO A 90 4.68 6.98 -17.00
CA PRO A 90 4.24 5.60 -16.98
C PRO A 90 2.85 5.55 -16.36
N THR A 91 1.84 5.21 -17.17
CA THR A 91 0.52 4.90 -16.65
C THR A 91 0.70 3.82 -15.59
N PRO A 92 0.08 3.94 -14.40
CA PRO A 92 0.10 2.87 -13.43
C PRO A 92 -0.28 1.59 -14.15
N ARG A 93 0.62 0.60 -14.16
CA ARG A 93 0.33 -0.67 -14.85
C ARG A 93 -1.02 -1.15 -14.32
N PRO A 94 -2.01 -1.41 -15.20
CA PRO A 94 -3.28 -1.96 -14.75
C PRO A 94 -2.93 -3.22 -13.96
N ARG A 95 -3.36 -3.26 -12.70
CA ARG A 95 -3.10 -4.42 -11.85
C ARG A 95 -3.72 -5.62 -12.55
N PRO A 96 -2.98 -6.72 -12.79
CA PRO A 96 -3.48 -7.84 -13.57
C PRO A 96 -4.77 -8.37 -12.94
N ASP A 97 -5.73 -8.76 -13.78
CA ASP A 97 -7.04 -9.26 -13.34
C ASP A 97 -6.85 -10.33 -12.24
N ALA A 98 -7.47 -10.09 -11.08
CA ALA A 98 -7.48 -11.08 -10.02
C ALA A 98 -8.40 -12.20 -10.46
N GLY A 99 -7.81 -13.23 -11.07
CA GLY A 99 -8.49 -14.50 -11.27
C GLY A 99 -9.26 -14.87 -10.01
N ARG A 100 -10.54 -15.20 -10.19
CA ARG A 100 -11.43 -15.60 -9.09
C ARG A 100 -10.75 -16.76 -8.36
N CYS A 101 -10.36 -16.56 -7.11
CA CYS A 101 -10.00 -17.68 -6.25
C CYS A 101 -11.28 -18.50 -6.06
N SER A 102 -11.29 -19.69 -6.66
CA SER A 102 -12.31 -20.72 -6.38
C SER A 102 -12.04 -21.35 -5.02
#